data_AF-A0A0D7A0Q7-F1
#
_entry.id   AF-A0A0D7A0Q7-F1
#
_cell.length_a   1.000
_cell.length_b   1.000
_cell.length_c   1.000
_cell.angle_alpha   90.00
_cell.angle_beta   90.00
_cell.angle_gamma   90.00
#
_symmetry.space_group_name_H-M   'P 1'
#
loop_
_entity.id
_entity.type
_entity.pdbx_description
1 polymer ?
#
loop_
_entity_poly.entity_id
_entity_poly.type
_entity_poly.pdbx_seq_one_letter_code
_entity_poly.pdbx_strand_id
1 'polypeptide(L)' 'MLRHWDILQGFNFIWIIDHKGLIYLLWQKNLSGQQARWLESIAEFSFKIQYLPGKQNVLADALS' A
#
# COMPACT_ATOMS: atom_id res chain seq x y z
N MET A 1 19.05 -13.11 -3.59
CA MET A 1 18.31 -11.97 -4.14
C MET A 1 17.30 -11.56 -3.07
N LEU A 2 17.57 -10.48 -2.33
CA LEU A 2 16.64 -10.00 -1.30
C LEU A 2 15.37 -9.55 -2.02
N ARG A 3 14.25 -10.24 -1.80
CA ARG A 3 12.96 -9.71 -2.24
C ARG A 3 12.68 -8.56 -1.29
N HIS A 4 12.50 -7.37 -1.84
CA HIS A 4 12.17 -6.16 -1.07
C HIS A 4 10.95 -6.38 -0.15
N TRP A 5 10.08 -7.34 -0.50
CA TRP A 5 8.96 -7.84 0.31
C TRP A 5 9.37 -8.33 1.71
N ASP A 6 10.49 -9.05 1.82
CA ASP A 6 10.93 -9.68 3.07
C ASP A 6 11.48 -8.62 4.06
N ILE A 7 11.85 -7.42 3.58
CA ILE A 7 12.44 -6.34 4.40
C ILE A 7 11.40 -5.73 5.35
N LEU A 8 10.14 -5.72 4.95
CA LEU A 8 9.05 -5.09 5.71
C LEU A 8 8.32 -6.07 6.64
N GLN A 9 8.61 -7.37 6.54
CA GLN A 9 7.98 -8.37 7.40
C GLN A 9 8.40 -8.18 8.85
N GLY A 10 7.41 -8.16 9.76
CA GLY A 10 7.62 -7.97 11.19
C GLY A 10 7.85 -6.52 11.63
N PHE A 11 7.92 -5.56 10.70
CA PHE A 11 8.04 -4.14 11.02
C PHE A 11 6.70 -3.43 10.90
N ASN A 12 6.48 -2.46 11.81
CA ASN A 12 5.40 -1.49 11.70
C ASN A 12 5.88 -0.29 10.89
N PHE A 13 5.20 0.03 9.80
CA PHE A 13 5.56 1.18 8.97
C PHE A 13 4.35 2.02 8.57
N ILE A 14 4.62 3.20 8.01
CA ILE A 14 3.61 4.09 7.44
C ILE A 14 3.68 3.95 5.92
N TRP A 15 2.57 3.55 5.30
CA TRP A 15 2.41 3.54 3.86
C TRP A 15 1.80 4.88 3.43
N ILE A 16 2.64 5.72 2.81
CA ILE A 16 2.22 6.98 2.21
C ILE A 16 1.65 6.69 0.82
N ILE A 17 0.39 7.08 0.59
CA ILE A 17 -0.35 6.82 -0.65
C ILE A 17 -0.94 8.13 -1.16
N ASP A 18 -0.74 8.42 -2.44
CA ASP A 18 -1.32 9.56 -3.14
C ASP A 18 -2.56 9.21 -3.98
N HIS A 19 -2.80 7.91 -4.17
CA HIS A 19 -3.92 7.39 -4.92
C HIS A 19 -5.10 7.01 -4.02
N LYS A 20 -6.16 7.83 -4.07
CA LYS A 20 -7.40 7.60 -3.30
C LYS A 20 -8.09 6.28 -3.62
N GLY A 21 -7.96 5.77 -4.85
CA GLY A 21 -8.55 4.48 -5.23
C GLY A 21 -7.93 3.30 -4.50
N LEU A 22 -6.63 3.38 -4.16
CA LEU A 22 -5.96 2.32 -3.40
C LEU A 22 -6.38 2.36 -1.92
N ILE A 23 -6.59 3.56 -1.37
CA ILE A 23 -7.20 3.71 -0.05
C ILE A 23 -8.59 3.07 -0.06
N TYR A 24 -9.44 3.43 -1.04
CA TYR A 24 -10.78 2.87 -1.14
C TYR A 24 -10.79 1.34 -1.27
N LEU A 25 -9.81 0.77 -1.98
CA LEU A 25 -9.63 -0.67 -2.11
C LEU A 25 -9.55 -1.38 -0.75
N LEU A 26 -8.89 -0.78 0.23
CA LEU A 26 -8.69 -1.35 1.56
C LEU A 26 -9.95 -1.31 2.43
N TRP A 27 -10.91 -0.44 2.09
CA TRP A 27 -12.14 -0.23 2.87
C TRP A 27 -13.42 -0.73 2.16
N GLN A 28 -13.35 -1.06 0.88
CA GLN A 28 -14.52 -1.49 0.13
C GLN A 28 -14.97 -2.91 0.54
N LYS A 29 -16.29 -3.10 0.65
CA LYS A 29 -16.87 -4.39 1.04
C LYS A 29 -16.90 -5.42 -0.09
N ASN A 30 -17.06 -4.96 -1.33
CA ASN A 30 -17.17 -5.83 -2.50
C ASN A 30 -15.88 -5.73 -3.32
N LEU A 31 -15.08 -6.78 -3.26
CA LEU A 31 -13.83 -6.92 -3.97
C LEU A 31 -14.00 -7.86 -5.16
N SER A 32 -13.41 -7.52 -6.30
CA SER A 32 -13.20 -8.52 -7.35
C SER A 32 -12.20 -9.58 -6.86
N GLY A 33 -12.24 -10.78 -7.43
CA GLY A 33 -11.33 -11.86 -7.04
C GLY A 33 -9.85 -11.50 -7.17
N GLN A 34 -9.50 -10.61 -8.12
CA GLN A 34 -8.13 -10.10 -8.21
C GLN A 34 -7.81 -9.19 -7.01
N GLN A 35 -8.68 -8.23 -6.68
CA GLN A 35 -8.45 -7.29 -5.59
C GLN A 35 -8.37 -7.99 -4.22
N ALA A 36 -9.17 -9.04 -4.01
CA ALA A 36 -9.09 -9.87 -2.81
C ALA A 36 -7.71 -10.52 -2.65
N ARG A 37 -7.18 -11.16 -3.71
CA ARG A 37 -5.83 -11.76 -3.69
C ARG A 37 -4.74 -10.73 -3.40
N TRP A 38 -4.84 -9.53 -3.96
CA TRP A 38 -3.91 -8.43 -3.65
C TRP A 38 -3.98 -8.03 -2.18
N LEU A 39 -5.18 -7.94 -1.60
CA LEU A 39 -5.35 -7.60 -0.19
C LEU A 39 -4.84 -8.70 0.74
N GLU A 40 -5.01 -9.97 0.38
CA GLU A 40 -4.44 -11.09 1.15
C GLU A 40 -2.92 -10.97 1.25
N SER A 41 -2.24 -10.66 0.14
CA SER A 41 -0.78 -10.44 0.15
C SER A 41 -0.38 -9.24 1.01
N ILE A 42 -1.15 -8.15 0.96
CA ILE A 42 -0.87 -6.93 1.74
C ILE A 42 -1.16 -7.14 3.24
N ALA A 43 -2.14 -7.99 3.57
CA ALA A 43 -2.56 -8.26 4.95
C ALA A 43 -1.49 -8.97 5.79
N GLU A 44 -0.45 -9.52 5.17
CA GLU A 44 0.72 -10.09 5.85
C GLU A 44 1.56 -9.03 6.57
N PHE A 45 1.39 -7.73 6.25
CA PHE A 45 2.15 -6.64 6.84
C PHE A 45 1.38 -5.86 7.90
N SER A 46 2.13 -5.31 8.84
CA SER A 46 1.59 -4.36 9.83
C SER A 46 1.94 -2.93 9.42
N PHE A 47 0.93 -2.15 9.02
CA PHE A 47 1.14 -0.77 8.58
C PHE A 47 -0.03 0.15 8.92
N LYS A 48 0.26 1.45 8.89
CA LYS A 48 -0.75 2.52 8.90
C LYS A 48 -0.74 3.23 7.55
N ILE A 49 -1.91 3.63 7.07
CA ILE A 49 -2.03 4.36 5.80
C ILE A 49 -2.05 5.85 6.09
N GLN A 50 -1.28 6.62 5.34
CA GLN A 50 -1.33 8.08 5.34
C GLN A 50 -1.55 8.58 3.92
N TYR A 51 -2.62 9.35 3.71
CA TYR A 51 -2.86 9.99 2.42
C TYR A 51 -1.98 11.24 2.28
N LEU A 52 -1.24 11.33 1.19
CA LEU A 52 -0.49 12.53 0.80
C LEU A 52 -0.81 12.84 -0.67
N PRO A 53 -1.46 13.97 -1.00
CA PRO A 53 -1.76 14.31 -2.39
C PRO A 53 -0.50 14.25 -3.28
N GLY A 54 -0.61 13.72 -4.50
CA GLY A 54 0.55 13.48 -5.39
C GLY A 54 1.45 14.69 -5.59
N LYS A 55 0.88 15.91 -5.67
CA LYS A 55 1.65 17.17 -5.71
C LYS A 55 2.63 17.37 -4.55
N GLN A 56 2.39 16.73 -3.41
CA GLN A 56 3.22 16.75 -2.22
C GLN A 56 4.08 15.48 -2.09
N ASN A 57 3.75 14.42 -2.83
CA ASN A 57 4.47 13.15 -2.88
C ASN A 57 5.61 13.15 -3.91
N VAL A 58 6.27 14.30 -4.08
CA VAL A 58 7.27 14.56 -5.14
C VAL A 58 8.42 13.54 -5.11
N LEU A 59 8.78 13.04 -3.93
CA LEU A 59 9.82 12.03 -3.79
C LEU A 59 9.43 10.69 -4.40
N ALA A 60 8.19 10.25 -4.20
CA ALA A 60 7.72 9.00 -4.80
C ALA A 60 7.55 9.16 -6.32
N ASP A 61 7.00 10.29 -6.76
CA ASP A 61 6.83 10.61 -8.19
C ASP A 61 8.18 10.68 -8.92
N ALA A 62 9.24 11.15 -8.25
CA ALA A 62 10.59 11.18 -8.81
C ALA A 62 11.24 9.79 -8.90
N LEU A 63 10.71 8.80 -8.18
CA LEU A 63 11.22 7.43 -8.11
C LEU A 63 10.37 6.42 -8.89
N SER A 64 9.20 6.83 -9.41
CA SER A 64 8.23 5.97 -10.10
C SER A 64 8.61 5.66 -11.54
#